data_AF-A0A2M8P8A1-F1
#
_entry.id   AF-A0A2M8P8A1-F1
#
_cell.length_a   1.000
_cell.length_b   1.000
_cell.length_c   1.000
_cell.angle_alpha   90.00
_cell.angle_beta   90.00
_cell.angle_gamma   90.00
#
_symmetry.space_group_name_H-M   'P 1'
#
loop_
_entity.id
_entity.type
_entity.pdbx_description
1 polymer ?
#
loop_
_entity_poly.entity_id
_entity_poly.type
_entity_poly.pdbx_seq_one_letter_code
_entity_poly.pdbx_strand_id
1 'polypeptide(L)'
;VYIRGTNLRVLATTVDSDNEENIELVSEKAKAGYASGFADPEYIKVLPAFKLPFLSREKKYRTFQISGDSMLPIPDKSWVTGEFTEDWRHIKDGTPCIILTLDEGIVFKVVENKIDTDGQFILHSLNTLYDPYPIDVKDIREVWKFVHYISSEMPDRNIEKDELVREVRALR
;
A
#
# COMPACT_ATOMS: atom_id res chain seq x y z
N VAL A 1 -13.15 -1.22 -17.97
CA VAL A 1 -11.94 -1.04 -17.14
C VAL A 1 -12.22 0.02 -16.11
N TYR A 2 -11.92 -0.22 -14.83
CA TYR A 2 -12.38 0.61 -13.72
C TYR A 2 -11.64 1.94 -13.54
N ILE A 3 -10.88 2.42 -14.53
CA ILE A 3 -9.87 3.50 -14.39
C ILE A 3 -10.42 4.81 -13.83
N ARG A 4 -11.68 5.13 -14.13
CA ARG A 4 -12.39 6.33 -13.64
C ARG A 4 -13.33 5.93 -12.50
N GLY A 5 -13.48 6.79 -11.49
CA GLY A 5 -14.53 6.72 -10.46
C GLY A 5 -15.97 6.81 -11.00
N THR A 6 -16.16 6.76 -12.33
CA THR A 6 -17.46 6.79 -13.02
C THR A 6 -18.13 5.41 -13.12
N ASN A 7 -17.37 4.31 -12.96
CA ASN A 7 -17.94 2.98 -12.77
C ASN A 7 -17.99 2.70 -11.28
N LEU A 8 -19.19 2.43 -10.74
CA LEU A 8 -19.41 2.20 -9.32
C LEU A 8 -18.48 1.07 -8.81
N ARG A 9 -17.45 1.43 -8.06
CA ARG A 9 -16.64 0.48 -7.30
C ARG A 9 -17.27 0.38 -5.93
N VAL A 10 -17.93 -0.74 -5.65
CA VAL A 10 -18.47 -1.00 -4.33
C VAL A 10 -17.33 -1.46 -3.45
N LEU A 11 -16.93 -0.62 -2.50
CA LEU A 11 -15.93 -0.95 -1.49
C LEU A 11 -16.67 -1.42 -0.23
N ALA A 12 -16.48 -2.68 0.13
CA ALA A 12 -16.95 -3.18 1.41
C ALA A 12 -16.12 -2.55 2.56
N THR A 13 -16.83 -2.01 3.56
CA THR A 13 -16.27 -1.25 4.68
C THR A 13 -17.01 -1.64 5.96
N THR A 14 -16.35 -1.52 7.11
CA THR A 14 -16.99 -1.64 8.42
C THR A 14 -17.05 -0.29 9.13
N VAL A 15 -18.07 -0.11 9.96
CA VAL A 15 -18.24 1.05 10.85
C VAL A 15 -18.35 0.60 12.29
N ASP A 16 -18.06 1.47 13.23
CA ASP A 16 -18.27 1.22 14.66
C ASP A 16 -19.66 1.69 15.14
N SER A 17 -19.88 1.67 16.46
CA SER A 17 -21.15 2.10 17.08
C SER A 17 -21.50 3.57 16.82
N ASP A 18 -20.51 4.40 16.53
CA ASP A 18 -20.66 5.82 16.26
C ASP A 18 -20.83 6.10 14.75
N ASN A 19 -20.98 5.05 13.93
CA ASN A 19 -21.10 5.10 12.48
C ASN A 19 -19.86 5.71 11.80
N GLU A 20 -18.69 5.52 12.40
CA GLU A 20 -17.40 5.98 11.88
C GLU A 20 -16.65 4.83 11.23
N GLU A 21 -16.05 5.07 10.07
CA GLU A 21 -15.31 4.02 9.35
C GLU A 21 -14.16 3.45 10.17
N ASN A 22 -14.03 2.14 10.12
CA ASN A 22 -12.91 1.40 10.69
C ASN A 22 -11.76 1.27 9.68
N ILE A 23 -10.57 0.98 10.21
CA ILE A 23 -9.41 0.58 9.41
C ILE A 23 -9.28 -0.94 9.55
N GLU A 24 -9.67 -1.70 8.51
CA GLU A 24 -9.54 -3.15 8.53
C GLU A 24 -8.08 -3.60 8.35
N LEU A 25 -7.72 -4.70 9.01
CA LEU A 25 -6.39 -5.29 9.00
C LEU A 25 -6.37 -6.54 8.11
N VAL A 26 -5.62 -6.47 7.02
CA VAL A 26 -5.35 -7.61 6.14
C VAL A 26 -3.98 -8.18 6.47
N SER A 27 -3.96 -9.17 7.37
CA SER A 27 -2.74 -9.89 7.72
C SER A 27 -2.18 -10.71 6.55
N GLU A 28 -0.92 -11.13 6.62
CA GLU A 28 -0.31 -12.00 5.61
C GLU A 28 -1.12 -13.28 5.38
N LYS A 29 -1.63 -13.89 6.46
CA LYS A 29 -2.49 -15.08 6.42
C LYS A 29 -3.83 -14.83 5.74
N ALA A 30 -4.33 -13.59 5.80
CA ALA A 30 -5.59 -13.19 5.22
C ALA A 30 -5.46 -12.79 3.73
N LYS A 31 -4.25 -12.57 3.19
CA LYS A 31 -4.04 -12.06 1.82
C LYS A 31 -4.75 -12.87 0.75
N ALA A 32 -4.67 -14.20 0.82
CA ALA A 32 -5.32 -15.07 -0.17
C ALA A 32 -6.85 -14.96 -0.12
N GLY A 33 -7.42 -14.94 1.09
CA GLY A 33 -8.87 -14.74 1.29
C GLY A 33 -9.32 -13.34 0.88
N TYR A 34 -8.49 -12.33 1.12
CA TYR A 34 -8.78 -10.97 0.70
C TYR A 34 -8.72 -10.82 -0.82
N ALA A 35 -7.76 -11.44 -1.50
CA ALA A 35 -7.68 -11.38 -2.96
C ALA A 35 -8.93 -11.93 -3.67
N SER A 36 -9.61 -12.92 -3.08
CA SER A 36 -10.88 -13.45 -3.60
C SER A 36 -12.12 -12.76 -3.02
N GLY A 37 -12.06 -12.27 -1.77
CA GLY A 37 -13.18 -11.74 -1.00
C GLY A 37 -13.17 -10.22 -0.77
N PHE A 38 -12.30 -9.44 -1.45
CA PHE A 38 -12.18 -7.99 -1.23
C PHE A 38 -13.50 -7.22 -1.42
N ALA A 39 -14.39 -7.75 -2.27
CA ALA A 39 -15.70 -7.18 -2.55
C ALA A 39 -16.84 -7.80 -1.71
N ASP A 40 -16.57 -8.80 -0.87
CA ASP A 40 -17.56 -9.48 -0.04
C ASP A 40 -17.68 -8.79 1.34
N PRO A 41 -18.81 -8.12 1.64
CA PRO A 41 -19.01 -7.46 2.93
C PRO A 41 -18.93 -8.42 4.12
N GLU A 42 -19.36 -9.67 3.98
CA GLU A 42 -19.31 -10.64 5.08
C GLU A 42 -17.87 -11.04 5.39
N TYR A 43 -17.01 -11.14 4.37
CA TYR A 43 -15.58 -11.35 4.56
C TYR A 43 -14.91 -10.12 5.22
N ILE A 44 -15.20 -8.91 4.72
CA ILE A 44 -14.60 -7.69 5.28
C ILE A 44 -15.02 -7.48 6.75
N LYS A 45 -16.26 -7.85 7.11
CA LYS A 45 -16.80 -7.71 8.46
C LYS A 45 -16.07 -8.54 9.52
N VAL A 46 -15.46 -9.66 9.14
CA VAL A 46 -14.72 -10.54 10.08
C VAL A 46 -13.26 -10.15 10.21
N LEU A 47 -12.77 -9.18 9.44
CA LEU A 47 -11.40 -8.70 9.58
C LEU A 47 -11.25 -7.95 10.92
N PRO A 48 -10.11 -8.14 11.62
CA PRO A 48 -9.76 -7.28 12.73
C PRO A 48 -9.70 -5.82 12.26
N ALA A 49 -10.11 -4.90 13.12
CA ALA A 49 -10.16 -3.49 12.78
C ALA A 49 -9.66 -2.62 13.94
N PHE A 50 -9.17 -1.43 13.60
CA PHE A 50 -8.70 -0.45 14.56
C PHE A 50 -8.96 0.97 14.04
N LYS A 51 -8.61 1.97 14.85
CA LYS A 51 -8.73 3.38 14.51
C LYS A 51 -7.42 4.11 14.73
N LEU A 52 -7.17 5.11 13.90
CA LEU A 52 -6.07 6.05 14.05
C LEU A 52 -6.63 7.46 14.15
N PRO A 53 -6.59 8.08 15.35
CA PRO A 53 -7.33 9.31 15.64
C PRO A 53 -6.82 10.55 14.88
N PHE A 54 -5.63 10.46 14.27
CA PHE A 54 -5.02 11.55 13.50
C PHE A 54 -5.30 11.49 11.99
N LEU A 55 -6.00 10.45 11.51
CA LEU A 55 -6.41 10.38 10.10
C LEU A 55 -7.75 11.08 9.88
N SER A 56 -7.93 11.65 8.68
CA SER A 56 -9.21 12.26 8.30
C SER A 56 -10.31 11.21 8.24
N ARG A 57 -11.45 11.50 8.87
CA ARG A 57 -12.67 10.65 8.84
C ARG A 57 -13.38 10.64 7.48
N GLU A 58 -13.05 11.58 6.60
CA GLU A 58 -13.66 11.72 5.26
C GLU A 58 -13.07 10.75 4.23
N LYS A 59 -12.11 9.93 4.63
CA LYS A 59 -11.34 9.05 3.74
C LYS A 59 -11.37 7.63 4.26
N LYS A 60 -11.43 6.68 3.32
CA LYS A 60 -11.33 5.26 3.64
C LYS A 60 -9.88 4.81 3.70
N TYR A 61 -9.53 4.07 4.76
CA TYR A 61 -8.22 3.44 4.90
C TYR A 61 -8.33 1.95 5.14
N ARG A 62 -7.25 1.24 4.81
CA ARG A 62 -7.06 -0.17 5.13
C ARG A 62 -5.57 -0.43 5.37
N THR A 63 -5.27 -1.36 6.25
CA THR A 63 -3.90 -1.68 6.65
C THR A 63 -3.57 -3.11 6.24
N PHE A 64 -2.43 -3.26 5.59
CA PHE A 64 -1.97 -4.52 5.01
C PHE A 64 -0.65 -4.91 5.63
N GLN A 65 -0.51 -6.16 6.05
CA GLN A 65 0.79 -6.66 6.46
C GLN A 65 1.62 -7.01 5.23
N ILE A 66 2.77 -6.38 5.07
CA ILE A 66 3.68 -6.69 3.95
C ILE A 66 4.53 -7.92 4.27
N SER A 67 5.06 -8.51 3.21
CA SER A 67 5.90 -9.70 3.29
C SER A 67 7.08 -9.57 2.32
N GLY A 68 8.27 -9.96 2.76
CA GLY A 68 9.51 -9.89 1.99
C GLY A 68 10.27 -8.57 2.18
N ASP A 69 11.35 -8.43 1.42
CA ASP A 69 12.40 -7.41 1.52
C ASP A 69 12.44 -6.45 0.32
N SER A 70 11.50 -6.59 -0.61
CA SER A 70 11.45 -5.73 -1.80
C SER A 70 11.24 -4.23 -1.48
N MET A 71 10.76 -3.91 -0.29
CA MET A 71 10.52 -2.54 0.15
C MET A 71 11.49 -2.06 1.23
N LEU A 72 12.64 -2.74 1.43
CA LEU A 72 13.70 -2.23 2.29
C LEU A 72 14.02 -0.76 1.92
N PRO A 73 14.12 0.15 2.90
CA PRO A 73 14.34 -0.09 4.33
C PRO A 73 13.05 -0.32 5.16
N ILE A 74 11.88 -0.48 4.54
CA ILE A 74 10.67 -0.87 5.27
C ILE A 74 10.77 -2.36 5.62
N PRO A 75 10.79 -2.73 6.91
CA PRO A 75 11.01 -4.09 7.33
C PRO A 75 9.93 -5.08 6.88
N ASP A 76 10.31 -6.34 6.73
CA ASP A 76 9.36 -7.45 6.60
C ASP A 76 8.36 -7.44 7.76
N LYS A 77 7.13 -7.92 7.50
CA LYS A 77 6.00 -7.97 8.44
C LYS A 77 5.50 -6.61 8.95
N SER A 78 6.01 -5.49 8.44
CA SER A 78 5.45 -4.17 8.73
C SER A 78 3.98 -4.07 8.32
N TRP A 79 3.22 -3.28 9.06
CA TRP A 79 1.84 -2.95 8.72
C TRP A 79 1.82 -1.65 7.93
N VAL A 80 1.35 -1.69 6.69
CA VAL A 80 1.31 -0.53 5.80
C VAL A 80 -0.14 -0.10 5.61
N THR A 81 -0.44 1.15 5.98
CA THR A 81 -1.78 1.72 5.85
C THR A 81 -1.85 2.57 4.60
N GLY A 82 -2.88 2.31 3.79
CA GLY A 82 -3.18 3.06 2.59
C GLY A 82 -4.55 3.73 2.63
N GLU A 83 -4.67 4.83 1.92
CA GLU A 83 -5.89 5.58 1.61
C GLU A 83 -6.48 5.08 0.29
N PHE A 84 -7.76 4.70 0.27
CA PHE A 84 -8.42 4.19 -0.94
C PHE A 84 -8.36 5.22 -2.07
N THR A 85 -7.97 4.78 -3.27
CA THR A 85 -7.87 5.65 -4.44
C THR A 85 -8.89 5.25 -5.51
N GLU A 86 -9.87 6.12 -5.72
CA GLU A 86 -10.95 5.93 -6.70
C GLU A 86 -10.46 6.16 -8.13
N ASP A 87 -9.78 7.29 -8.38
CA ASP A 87 -9.24 7.65 -9.68
C ASP A 87 -7.72 7.46 -9.73
N TRP A 88 -7.31 6.42 -10.44
CA TRP A 88 -5.92 6.01 -10.55
C TRP A 88 -5.08 6.94 -11.44
N ARG A 89 -5.70 7.80 -12.26
CA ARG A 89 -4.96 8.76 -13.10
C ARG A 89 -4.36 9.91 -12.31
N HIS A 90 -4.91 10.19 -11.13
CA HIS A 90 -4.39 11.24 -10.25
C HIS A 90 -3.22 10.79 -9.38
N ILE A 91 -2.82 9.51 -9.47
CA ILE A 91 -1.63 9.01 -8.79
C ILE A 91 -0.40 9.58 -9.49
N LYS A 92 0.41 10.35 -8.76
CA LYS A 92 1.63 10.94 -9.29
C LYS A 92 2.75 9.90 -9.34
N ASP A 93 3.66 10.06 -10.29
CA ASP A 93 4.89 9.26 -10.35
C ASP A 93 5.66 9.37 -9.02
N GLY A 94 6.24 8.25 -8.59
CA GLY A 94 6.95 8.16 -7.32
C GLY A 94 6.06 7.99 -6.09
N THR A 95 4.73 7.84 -6.27
CA THR A 95 3.81 7.62 -5.14
C THR A 95 3.84 6.16 -4.69
N PRO A 96 4.15 5.85 -3.41
CA PRO A 96 4.03 4.50 -2.90
C PRO A 96 2.55 4.11 -2.76
N CYS A 97 2.21 2.91 -3.22
CA CYS A 97 0.85 2.38 -3.23
C CYS A 97 0.84 0.91 -2.85
N ILE A 98 -0.17 0.50 -2.07
CA ILE A 98 -0.59 -0.89 -1.99
C ILE A 98 -1.51 -1.16 -3.18
N ILE A 99 -1.27 -2.24 -3.91
CA ILE A 99 -2.00 -2.60 -5.12
C ILE A 99 -2.52 -4.01 -4.92
N LEU A 100 -3.84 -4.19 -5.06
CA LEU A 100 -4.45 -5.49 -5.17
C LEU A 100 -4.53 -5.88 -6.63
N THR A 101 -3.85 -6.97 -6.99
CA THR A 101 -3.77 -7.51 -8.33
C THR A 101 -4.54 -8.84 -8.44
N LEU A 102 -4.91 -9.23 -9.65
CA LEU A 102 -5.53 -10.53 -9.93
C LEU A 102 -4.62 -11.71 -9.62
N ASP A 103 -3.35 -11.62 -10.05
CA ASP A 103 -2.46 -12.78 -10.11
C ASP A 103 -1.48 -12.84 -8.93
N GLU A 104 -0.94 -11.69 -8.50
CA GLU A 104 0.07 -11.61 -7.42
C GLU A 104 -0.56 -11.36 -6.04
N GLY A 105 -1.87 -11.06 -6.00
CA GLY A 105 -2.54 -10.59 -4.80
C GLY A 105 -2.07 -9.19 -4.39
N ILE A 106 -1.73 -9.01 -3.12
CA ILE A 106 -1.40 -7.69 -2.55
C ILE A 106 0.10 -7.42 -2.62
N VAL A 107 0.47 -6.36 -3.34
CA VAL A 107 1.84 -5.85 -3.44
C VAL A 107 1.93 -4.42 -2.93
N PHE A 108 3.09 -4.03 -2.39
CA PHE A 108 3.38 -2.65 -1.99
C PHE A 108 4.59 -2.16 -2.77
N LYS A 109 4.40 -1.12 -3.60
CA LYS A 109 5.39 -0.65 -4.59
C LYS A 109 5.29 0.87 -4.78
N VAL A 110 6.34 1.45 -5.34
CA VAL A 110 6.32 2.83 -5.84
C VAL A 110 5.79 2.83 -7.27
N VAL A 111 4.76 3.64 -7.53
CA VAL A 111 4.07 3.68 -8.82
C VAL A 111 4.67 4.75 -9.72
N GLU A 112 4.96 4.37 -10.95
CA GLU A 112 5.08 5.27 -12.10
C GLU A 112 3.83 5.09 -12.97
N ASN A 113 3.13 6.20 -13.22
CA ASN A 113 1.82 6.21 -13.84
C ASN A 113 1.94 6.37 -15.36
N LYS A 114 1.68 5.26 -16.08
CA LYS A 114 1.64 5.22 -17.55
C LYS A 114 0.24 4.89 -18.07
N ILE A 115 -0.80 5.21 -17.30
CA ILE A 115 -2.17 4.84 -17.68
C ILE A 115 -2.59 5.53 -18.97
N ASP A 116 -2.31 6.82 -19.11
CA ASP A 116 -2.78 7.59 -20.27
C ASP A 116 -1.93 7.36 -21.53
N THR A 117 -0.69 6.89 -21.40
CA THR A 117 0.20 6.55 -22.52
C THR A 117 0.06 5.10 -22.94
N ASP A 118 0.14 4.18 -21.98
CA ASP A 118 0.34 2.75 -22.23
C ASP A 118 -0.71 1.87 -21.54
N GLY A 119 -1.61 2.45 -20.74
CA GLY A 119 -2.64 1.68 -20.03
C GLY A 119 -2.12 0.86 -18.83
N GLN A 120 -0.96 1.21 -18.29
CA GLN A 120 -0.28 0.42 -17.25
C GLN A 120 0.28 1.29 -16.12
N PHE A 121 0.63 0.63 -15.02
CA PHE A 121 1.61 1.16 -14.06
C PHE A 121 2.95 0.47 -14.24
N ILE A 122 4.03 1.18 -13.98
CA ILE A 122 5.34 0.55 -13.73
C ILE A 122 5.56 0.55 -12.22
N LEU A 123 5.80 -0.64 -11.67
CA LEU A 123 5.96 -0.86 -10.25
C LEU A 123 7.42 -0.97 -9.87
N HIS A 124 7.85 -0.05 -9.01
CA HIS A 124 9.23 0.04 -8.53
C HIS A 124 9.32 -0.43 -7.08
N SER A 125 10.36 -1.18 -6.78
CA SER A 125 10.72 -1.60 -5.42
C SER A 125 11.64 -0.53 -4.80
N LEU A 126 11.55 -0.29 -3.49
CA LEU A 126 12.56 0.55 -2.81
C LEU A 126 13.91 -0.16 -2.73
N ASN A 127 13.89 -1.50 -2.65
CA ASN A 127 15.08 -2.32 -2.75
C ASN A 127 15.50 -2.45 -4.23
N THR A 128 16.66 -1.88 -4.56
CA THR A 128 17.20 -1.81 -5.92
C THR A 128 17.62 -3.16 -6.50
N LEU A 129 17.61 -4.23 -5.70
CA LEU A 129 17.85 -5.60 -6.18
C LEU A 129 16.66 -6.16 -6.97
N TYR A 130 15.50 -5.50 -6.91
CA TYR A 130 14.30 -5.90 -7.61
C TYR A 130 14.06 -4.99 -8.81
N ASP A 131 14.07 -5.57 -10.00
CA ASP A 131 13.80 -4.84 -11.23
C ASP A 131 12.36 -4.31 -11.27
N PRO A 132 12.14 -3.09 -11.80
CA PRO A 132 10.80 -2.59 -12.05
C PRO A 132 10.06 -3.45 -13.07
N TYR A 133 8.75 -3.60 -12.91
CA TYR A 133 7.92 -4.37 -13.82
C TYR A 133 6.59 -3.68 -14.13
N PRO A 134 6.04 -3.85 -15.35
CA PRO A 134 4.75 -3.30 -15.72
C PRO A 134 3.58 -4.13 -15.16
N ILE A 135 2.45 -3.47 -14.90
CA ILE A 135 1.16 -4.09 -14.65
C ILE A 135 0.04 -3.36 -15.40
N ASP A 136 -0.74 -4.11 -16.17
CA ASP A 136 -1.91 -3.58 -16.87
C ASP A 136 -2.99 -3.18 -15.86
N VAL A 137 -3.61 -2.00 -16.05
CA VAL A 137 -4.69 -1.53 -15.17
C VAL A 137 -5.91 -2.45 -15.13
N LYS A 138 -6.08 -3.33 -16.12
CA LYS A 138 -7.18 -4.31 -16.18
C LYS A 138 -7.01 -5.42 -15.12
N ASP A 139 -5.79 -5.65 -14.68
CA ASP A 139 -5.41 -6.70 -13.74
C ASP A 139 -5.34 -6.17 -12.30
N ILE A 140 -5.55 -4.87 -12.12
CA ILE A 140 -5.66 -4.20 -10.82
C ILE A 140 -7.12 -4.22 -10.36
N ARG A 141 -7.33 -4.43 -9.06
CA ARG A 141 -8.65 -4.42 -8.40
C ARG A 141 -8.81 -3.23 -7.48
N GLU A 142 -7.79 -2.95 -6.67
CA GLU A 142 -7.77 -1.81 -5.76
C GLU A 142 -6.40 -1.17 -5.75
N VAL A 143 -6.36 0.14 -5.48
CA VAL A 143 -5.12 0.87 -5.22
C VAL A 143 -5.34 1.72 -3.97
N TRP A 144 -4.39 1.62 -3.05
CA TRP A 144 -4.38 2.35 -1.80
C TRP A 144 -3.10 3.17 -1.71
N LYS A 145 -3.23 4.49 -1.72
CA LYS A 145 -2.10 5.42 -1.62
C LYS A 145 -1.49 5.34 -0.22
N PHE A 146 -0.19 5.13 -0.12
CA PHE A 146 0.51 5.02 1.16
C PHE A 146 0.28 6.24 2.06
N VAL A 147 0.07 5.99 3.35
CA VAL A 147 -0.08 7.02 4.40
C VAL A 147 0.99 6.86 5.47
N HIS A 148 1.13 5.66 6.03
CA HIS A 148 2.14 5.35 7.04
C HIS A 148 2.42 3.85 7.09
N TYR A 149 3.51 3.47 7.76
CA TYR A 149 3.76 2.11 8.17
C TYR A 149 4.00 2.03 9.68
N ILE A 150 3.71 0.87 10.27
CA ILE A 150 3.95 0.54 11.66
C ILE A 150 4.88 -0.68 11.66
N SER A 151 6.04 -0.55 12.28
CA SER A 151 7.01 -1.64 12.45
C SER A 151 7.19 -1.92 13.93
N SER A 152 7.32 -3.21 14.26
CA SER A 152 7.78 -3.66 15.58
C SER A 152 9.30 -3.66 15.71
N GLU A 153 10.01 -3.58 14.58
CA GLU A 153 11.47 -3.49 14.55
C GLU A 153 11.90 -2.05 14.88
N MET A 154 12.80 -1.94 15.85
CA MET A 154 13.45 -0.68 16.15
C MET A 154 14.60 -0.47 15.15
N PRO A 155 14.67 0.67 14.45
CA PRO A 155 15.74 0.90 13.49
C PRO A 155 17.10 0.92 14.19
N ASP A 156 18.08 0.24 13.59
CA ASP A 156 19.46 0.27 14.07
C ASP A 156 20.08 1.66 13.94
N ARG A 157 21.07 1.94 14.81
CA ARG A 157 21.93 3.11 14.64
C ARG A 157 22.72 2.97 13.36
N ASN A 158 22.59 3.94 12.46
CA ASN A 158 23.26 3.93 11.15
C ASN A 158 24.73 4.37 11.27
N ILE A 159 25.56 3.54 11.92
CA ILE A 159 26.97 3.82 12.25
C ILE A 159 27.80 4.08 10.99
N GLU A 160 27.62 3.28 9.93
CA GLU A 160 28.40 3.41 8.69
C GLU A 160 28.12 4.74 7.97
N LYS A 161 26.87 5.20 7.95
CA LYS A 161 26.52 6.51 7.38
C LYS A 161 27.12 7.64 8.21
N ASP A 162 27.13 7.51 9.52
CA ASP A 162 27.74 8.50 10.42
C ASP A 162 29.27 8.57 10.24
N GLU A 163 29.94 7.43 10.03
CA GLU A 163 31.37 7.36 9.74
C GLU A 163 31.70 7.97 8.36
N LEU A 164 30.94 7.61 7.31
CA LEU A 164 31.08 8.23 5.98
C LEU A 164 30.90 9.75 6.03
N VAL A 165 29.93 10.24 6.79
CA VAL A 165 29.72 11.69 6.97
C VAL A 165 30.88 12.35 7.71
N ARG A 166 31.50 11.66 8.68
CA ARG A 166 32.70 12.17 9.38
C ARG A 166 33.91 12.26 8.44
N GLU A 167 34.17 11.21 7.66
CA GLU A 167 35.28 11.19 6.70
C GLU A 167 35.12 12.28 5.63
N VAL A 168 33.92 12.46 5.05
CA VAL A 168 33.65 13.53 4.08
C VAL A 168 33.85 14.93 4.70
N ARG A 169 33.51 15.11 5.99
CA ARG A 169 33.77 16.36 6.70
C ARG A 169 35.25 16.60 6.97
N ALA A 170 36.03 15.54 7.18
CA ALA A 170 37.47 15.62 7.41
C ALA A 170 38.27 15.95 6.13
N LEU A 171 37.67 15.77 4.95
CA LEU A 171 38.25 16.10 3.64
C LEU A 171 38.01 17.56 3.20
N ARG A 172 37.31 18.37 4.00
CA ARG A 172 37.11 19.82 3.76
C ARG A 172 38.07 20.66 4.59
#